data_AF-A0A9P6LTT1-F1
#
_entry.id   AF-A0A9P6LTT1-F1
#
_cell.length_a   1.000
_cell.length_b   1.000
_cell.length_c   1.000
_cell.angle_alpha   90.00
_cell.angle_beta   90.00
_cell.angle_gamma   90.00
#
_symmetry.space_group_name_H-M   'P 1'
#
loop_
_entity.id
_entity.type
_entity.pdbx_description
1 polymer ?
#
loop_
_entity_poly.entity_id
_entity_poly.type
_entity_poly.pdbx_seq_one_letter_code
_entity_poly.pdbx_strand_id
1 'polypeptide(L)'
;MSLIFTLVNVLSTPFSFWFVERFGRRSMLLYGAIGMTVCEFIVAIIGVTVGFNHTSVIDGVTIANNIPAVNAQIAFIAIYIFFFATTWGPGAWVLIGEIFPLTIRSRGVALSTASNWFWNFIIGFITPYLVGTEYANMQSSVFFLWGTLCALCIVYAYFLVPETKGLTLEQVDQMLEEVSPRKSAAWKPTTTFADKEEKQTTA
;
A
#
# COMPACT_ATOMS: atom_id res chain seq x y z
N MET A 1 -20.53 -11.26 2.22
CA MET A 1 -19.72 -10.04 2.36
C MET A 1 -18.32 -10.22 1.78
N SER A 2 -17.59 -11.26 2.18
CA SER A 2 -16.24 -11.58 1.64
C SER A 2 -16.14 -11.65 0.11
N LEU A 3 -17.16 -12.20 -0.58
CA LEU A 3 -17.16 -12.27 -2.04
C LEU A 3 -17.10 -10.90 -2.75
N ILE A 4 -17.79 -9.88 -2.22
CA ILE A 4 -17.79 -8.53 -2.81
C ILE A 4 -16.38 -7.94 -2.75
N PHE A 5 -15.72 -8.08 -1.60
CA PHE A 5 -14.35 -7.63 -1.39
C PHE A 5 -13.35 -8.35 -2.30
N THR A 6 -13.51 -9.66 -2.47
CA THR A 6 -12.69 -10.44 -3.42
C THR A 6 -12.89 -9.98 -4.86
N LEU A 7 -14.14 -9.77 -5.29
CA LEU A 7 -14.44 -9.29 -6.63
C LEU A 7 -13.85 -7.91 -6.88
N VAL A 8 -14.01 -6.96 -5.94
CA VAL A 8 -13.40 -5.63 -6.04
C VAL A 8 -11.90 -5.76 -6.18
N ASN A 9 -11.24 -6.56 -5.34
CA ASN A 9 -9.78 -6.75 -5.41
C ASN A 9 -9.32 -7.27 -6.78
N VAL A 10 -9.96 -8.34 -7.28
CA VAL A 10 -9.60 -8.96 -8.56
C VAL A 10 -9.84 -8.01 -9.73
N LEU A 11 -11.00 -7.35 -9.78
CA LEU A 11 -11.35 -6.43 -10.86
C LEU A 11 -10.54 -5.13 -10.84
N SER A 12 -10.04 -4.73 -9.67
CA SER A 12 -9.21 -3.53 -9.52
C SER A 12 -7.76 -3.76 -9.98
N THR A 13 -7.25 -4.99 -9.88
CA THR A 13 -5.83 -5.28 -10.14
C THR A 13 -5.37 -4.89 -11.55
N PRO A 14 -6.13 -5.13 -12.64
CA PRO A 14 -5.76 -4.66 -13.98
C PRO A 14 -5.55 -3.15 -14.09
N PHE A 15 -6.31 -2.35 -13.32
CA PHE A 15 -6.15 -0.90 -13.30
C PHE A 15 -4.79 -0.48 -12.72
N SER A 16 -4.17 -1.33 -11.89
CA SER A 16 -2.84 -1.06 -11.39
C SER A 16 -1.81 -0.94 -12.52
N PHE A 17 -1.81 -1.85 -13.48
CA PHE A 17 -0.83 -1.82 -14.58
C PHE A 17 -0.89 -0.49 -15.34
N TRP A 18 -2.10 -0.06 -15.68
CA TRP A 18 -2.32 1.24 -16.33
C TRP A 18 -1.86 2.42 -15.46
N PHE A 19 -2.11 2.35 -14.15
CA PHE A 19 -1.74 3.42 -13.22
C PHE A 19 -0.22 3.53 -13.01
N VAL A 20 0.46 2.38 -12.87
CA VAL A 20 1.94 2.27 -12.73
C VAL A 20 2.63 2.93 -13.92
N GLU A 21 2.19 2.60 -15.14
CA GLU A 21 2.80 3.09 -16.37
C GLU A 21 2.58 4.60 -16.55
N ARG A 22 1.38 5.09 -16.21
CA ARG A 22 1.03 6.48 -16.44
C ARG A 22 1.58 7.43 -15.38
N PHE A 23 1.45 7.11 -14.09
CA PHE A 23 1.74 8.04 -13.00
C PHE A 23 3.10 7.85 -12.31
N GLY A 24 3.79 6.73 -12.57
CA GLY A 24 5.05 6.41 -11.90
C GLY A 24 4.84 5.77 -10.54
N ARG A 25 5.92 5.22 -9.98
CA ARG A 25 5.86 4.37 -8.78
C ARG A 25 5.60 5.20 -7.52
N ARG A 26 6.26 6.34 -7.38
CA ARG A 26 6.15 7.19 -6.18
C ARG A 26 4.76 7.82 -6.07
N SER A 27 4.29 8.44 -7.15
CA SER A 27 2.98 9.09 -7.18
C SER A 27 1.85 8.09 -6.92
N MET A 28 1.97 6.87 -7.47
CA MET A 28 1.01 5.80 -7.23
C MET A 28 0.90 5.41 -5.76
N LEU A 29 2.03 5.19 -5.08
CA LEU A 29 2.02 4.87 -3.65
C LEU A 29 1.49 6.02 -2.80
N LEU A 30 1.77 7.27 -3.18
CA LEU A 30 1.24 8.45 -2.48
C LEU A 30 -0.28 8.59 -2.60
N TYR A 31 -0.82 8.60 -3.83
CA TYR A 31 -2.26 8.73 -4.04
C TYR A 31 -3.03 7.58 -3.42
N GLY A 32 -2.47 6.36 -3.54
CA GLY A 32 -3.01 5.18 -2.88
C GLY A 32 -3.06 5.30 -1.36
N ALA A 33 -1.94 5.72 -0.74
CA ALA A 33 -1.87 5.87 0.71
C ALA A 33 -2.84 6.94 1.23
N ILE A 34 -3.02 8.05 0.50
CA ILE A 34 -4.00 9.09 0.84
C ILE A 34 -5.42 8.52 0.77
N GLY A 35 -5.77 7.85 -0.33
CA GLY A 35 -7.10 7.24 -0.51
C GLY A 35 -7.43 6.20 0.56
N MET A 36 -6.48 5.31 0.87
CA MET A 36 -6.61 4.31 1.93
C MET A 36 -6.79 4.95 3.31
N THR A 37 -5.97 5.95 3.63
CA THR A 37 -6.03 6.66 4.92
C THR A 37 -7.40 7.31 5.13
N VAL A 38 -7.90 8.03 4.12
CA VAL A 38 -9.22 8.69 4.20
C VAL A 38 -10.33 7.66 4.41
N CYS A 39 -10.31 6.54 3.68
CA CYS A 39 -11.32 5.50 3.83
C CYS A 39 -11.29 4.87 5.22
N GLU A 40 -10.10 4.54 5.73
CA GLU A 40 -9.92 3.96 7.08
C GLU A 40 -10.44 4.87 8.19
N PHE A 41 -10.12 6.17 8.15
CA PHE A 41 -10.65 7.13 9.13
C PHE A 41 -12.17 7.27 9.04
N ILE A 42 -12.75 7.30 7.83
CA ILE A 42 -14.22 7.35 7.66
C ILE A 42 -14.87 6.09 8.23
N VAL A 43 -14.32 4.91 7.93
CA VAL A 43 -14.79 3.61 8.45
C VAL A 43 -14.75 3.60 9.99
N ALA A 44 -13.65 4.09 10.58
CA ALA A 44 -13.48 4.19 12.02
C ALA A 44 -14.52 5.13 12.66
N ILE A 45 -14.69 6.34 12.11
CA ILE A 45 -15.63 7.35 12.62
C ILE A 45 -17.07 6.83 12.53
N ILE A 46 -17.49 6.29 11.38
CA ILE A 46 -18.82 5.74 11.21
C ILE A 46 -19.02 4.58 12.20
N GLY A 47 -18.06 3.66 12.27
CA GLY A 47 -18.14 2.48 13.13
C GLY A 47 -18.32 2.80 14.61
N VAL A 48 -17.60 3.82 15.12
CA VAL A 48 -17.67 4.25 16.53
C VAL A 48 -18.92 5.09 16.85
N THR A 49 -19.44 5.86 15.89
CA THR A 49 -20.54 6.81 16.15
C THR A 49 -21.92 6.22 15.94
N VAL A 50 -22.15 5.55 14.81
CA VAL A 50 -23.50 5.10 14.37
C VAL A 50 -23.50 3.77 13.60
N GLY A 51 -22.33 3.18 13.38
CA GLY A 51 -22.12 1.99 12.56
C GLY A 51 -22.02 0.71 13.39
N PHE A 52 -21.02 -0.12 13.07
CA PHE A 52 -20.90 -1.48 13.62
C PHE A 52 -20.81 -1.58 15.15
N ASN A 53 -20.33 -0.56 15.88
CA ASN A 53 -20.27 -0.65 17.35
C ASN A 53 -21.62 -0.45 18.04
N HIS A 54 -22.62 0.06 17.31
CA HIS A 54 -23.97 0.32 17.83
C HIS A 54 -24.98 -0.71 17.30
N THR A 55 -24.56 -1.92 16.99
CA THR A 55 -25.46 -2.99 16.53
C THR A 55 -25.98 -3.82 17.70
N SER A 56 -27.26 -4.18 17.68
CA SER A 56 -27.89 -5.01 18.70
C SER A 56 -27.80 -6.48 18.31
N VAL A 57 -27.48 -7.35 19.27
CA VAL A 57 -27.51 -8.81 19.05
C VAL A 57 -28.83 -9.34 19.60
N ILE A 58 -29.71 -9.83 18.72
CA ILE A 58 -30.97 -10.50 19.09
C ILE A 58 -30.86 -11.94 18.61
N ASP A 59 -31.03 -12.91 19.51
CA ASP A 59 -30.95 -14.36 19.22
C ASP A 59 -29.65 -14.81 18.53
N GLY A 60 -28.52 -14.20 18.89
CA GLY A 60 -27.21 -14.49 18.30
C GLY A 60 -27.00 -13.89 16.90
N VAL A 61 -27.97 -13.13 16.39
CA VAL A 61 -27.87 -12.42 15.11
C VAL A 61 -27.58 -10.94 15.37
N THR A 62 -26.47 -10.45 14.81
CA THR A 62 -26.11 -9.03 14.87
C THR A 62 -26.97 -8.22 13.89
N ILE A 63 -27.85 -7.38 14.44
CA ILE A 63 -28.75 -6.52 13.67
C ILE A 63 -28.23 -5.08 13.72
N ALA A 64 -28.06 -4.48 12.54
CA ALA A 64 -27.66 -3.09 12.42
C ALA A 64 -28.79 -2.15 12.87
N ASN A 65 -28.56 -1.38 13.93
CA ASN A 65 -29.52 -0.36 14.39
C ASN A 65 -29.63 0.80 13.37
N ASN A 66 -28.57 1.05 12.60
CA ASN A 66 -28.55 2.01 11.49
C ASN A 66 -28.01 1.34 10.22
N ILE A 67 -28.92 0.79 9.42
CA ILE A 67 -28.59 0.08 8.17
C ILE A 67 -27.83 0.99 7.18
N PRO A 68 -28.24 2.26 6.93
CA PRO A 68 -27.47 3.17 6.07
C PRO A 68 -26.02 3.36 6.51
N ALA A 69 -25.77 3.53 7.81
CA ALA A 69 -24.41 3.72 8.32
C ALA A 69 -23.52 2.49 8.12
N VAL A 70 -24.05 1.30 8.42
CA VAL A 70 -23.33 0.04 8.21
C VAL A 70 -23.04 -0.19 6.72
N ASN A 71 -24.00 0.11 5.84
CA ASN A 71 -23.80 0.02 4.39
C ASN A 71 -22.73 1.01 3.89
N ALA A 72 -22.72 2.24 4.40
CA ALA A 72 -21.68 3.21 4.08
C ALA A 72 -20.30 2.70 4.52
N GLN A 73 -20.20 2.13 5.72
CA GLN A 73 -18.95 1.55 6.23
C GLN A 73 -18.44 0.42 5.31
N ILE A 74 -19.31 -0.48 4.87
CA ILE A 74 -18.97 -1.56 3.92
C ILE A 74 -18.50 -0.98 2.57
N ALA A 75 -19.17 0.07 2.08
CA ALA A 75 -18.79 0.72 0.82
C ALA A 75 -17.39 1.35 0.90
N PHE A 76 -17.07 2.04 2.01
CA PHE A 76 -15.73 2.61 2.20
C PHE A 76 -14.66 1.53 2.39
N ILE A 77 -14.96 0.39 2.98
CA ILE A 77 -14.04 -0.77 3.01
C ILE A 77 -13.78 -1.28 1.58
N ALA A 78 -14.80 -1.36 0.73
CA ALA A 78 -14.62 -1.77 -0.66
C ALA A 78 -13.76 -0.76 -1.45
N ILE A 79 -13.96 0.54 -1.22
CA ILE A 79 -13.15 1.60 -1.85
C ILE A 79 -11.70 1.55 -1.33
N TYR A 80 -11.49 1.30 -0.04
CA TYR A 80 -10.15 1.05 0.51
C TYR A 80 -9.46 -0.11 -0.22
N ILE A 81 -10.15 -1.24 -0.42
CA ILE A 81 -9.60 -2.40 -1.13
C ILE A 81 -9.27 -2.05 -2.57
N PHE A 82 -10.09 -1.24 -3.25
CA PHE A 82 -9.80 -0.75 -4.59
C PHE A 82 -8.49 0.03 -4.63
N PHE A 83 -8.30 1.00 -3.71
CA PHE A 83 -7.04 1.75 -3.64
C PHE A 83 -5.86 0.83 -3.32
N PHE A 84 -5.99 -0.06 -2.34
CA PHE A 84 -4.93 -1.01 -2.01
C PHE A 84 -4.54 -1.89 -3.20
N ALA A 85 -5.51 -2.51 -3.87
CA ALA A 85 -5.29 -3.41 -4.99
C ALA A 85 -4.72 -2.70 -6.23
N THR A 86 -5.09 -1.44 -6.45
CA THR A 86 -4.55 -0.64 -7.56
C THR A 86 -3.16 -0.08 -7.28
N THR A 87 -2.82 0.22 -6.03
CA THR A 87 -1.58 0.91 -5.68
C THR A 87 -0.61 0.05 -4.87
N TRP A 88 -0.87 -0.17 -3.58
CA TRP A 88 0.12 -0.71 -2.65
C TRP A 88 0.33 -2.21 -2.82
N GLY A 89 -0.74 -2.94 -3.17
CA GLY A 89 -0.71 -4.38 -3.40
C GLY A 89 0.37 -4.77 -4.41
N PRO A 90 0.28 -4.35 -5.67
CA PRO A 90 1.31 -4.63 -6.69
C PRO A 90 2.51 -3.69 -6.59
N GLY A 91 2.32 -2.41 -6.25
CA GLY A 91 3.37 -1.40 -6.25
C GLY A 91 4.52 -1.69 -5.28
N ALA A 92 4.23 -2.27 -4.11
CA ALA A 92 5.27 -2.66 -3.16
C ALA A 92 6.21 -3.73 -3.74
N TRP A 93 5.66 -4.73 -4.43
CA TRP A 93 6.45 -5.80 -5.06
C TRP A 93 7.28 -5.31 -6.24
N VAL A 94 6.73 -4.39 -7.02
CA VAL A 94 7.46 -3.72 -8.11
C VAL A 94 8.62 -2.90 -7.53
N LEU A 95 8.36 -2.10 -6.50
CA LEU A 95 9.37 -1.22 -5.90
C LEU A 95 10.54 -2.02 -5.32
N ILE A 96 10.29 -3.07 -4.53
CA ILE A 96 11.39 -3.90 -4.00
C ILE A 96 12.17 -4.57 -5.15
N GLY A 97 11.51 -4.85 -6.27
CA GLY A 97 12.16 -5.37 -7.46
C GLY A 97 13.11 -4.36 -8.10
N GLU A 98 12.83 -3.06 -8.01
CA GLU A 98 13.56 -2.02 -8.74
C GLU A 98 14.65 -1.33 -7.89
N ILE A 99 14.50 -1.24 -6.56
CA ILE A 99 15.39 -0.42 -5.70
C ILE A 99 16.69 -1.11 -5.27
N PHE A 100 16.78 -2.44 -5.30
CA PHE A 100 17.98 -3.12 -4.84
C PHE A 100 19.04 -3.21 -5.94
N PRO A 101 20.32 -2.92 -5.63
CA PRO A 101 21.43 -3.10 -6.56
C PRO A 101 21.50 -4.53 -7.08
N LEU A 102 21.86 -4.71 -8.35
CA LEU A 102 21.84 -6.01 -9.03
C LEU A 102 22.60 -7.11 -8.27
N THR A 103 23.71 -6.77 -7.62
CA THR A 103 24.58 -7.70 -6.88
C THR A 103 23.94 -8.29 -5.63
N ILE A 104 23.04 -7.55 -4.96
CA ILE A 104 22.40 -7.95 -3.70
C ILE A 104 20.88 -8.11 -3.82
N ARG A 105 20.33 -7.90 -5.01
CA ARG A 105 18.89 -7.88 -5.28
C ARG A 105 18.15 -9.10 -4.76
N SER A 106 18.66 -10.30 -5.03
CA SER A 106 18.01 -11.54 -4.57
C SER A 106 17.93 -11.63 -3.04
N ARG A 107 18.98 -11.19 -2.33
CA ARG A 107 19.02 -11.16 -0.86
C ARG A 107 18.10 -10.07 -0.30
N GLY A 108 18.10 -8.89 -0.91
CA GLY A 108 17.23 -7.77 -0.53
C GLY A 108 15.74 -8.11 -0.69
N VAL A 109 15.38 -8.71 -1.83
CA VAL A 109 14.01 -9.19 -2.07
C VAL A 109 13.63 -10.30 -1.09
N ALA A 110 14.52 -11.27 -0.83
CA ALA A 110 14.26 -12.32 0.14
C ALA A 110 14.00 -11.78 1.56
N LEU A 111 14.81 -10.82 2.02
CA LEU A 111 14.62 -10.18 3.32
C LEU A 111 13.31 -9.38 3.38
N SER A 112 12.98 -8.67 2.30
CA SER A 112 11.72 -7.91 2.19
C SER A 112 10.51 -8.84 2.27
N THR A 113 10.54 -9.97 1.57
CA THR A 113 9.50 -11.00 1.60
C THR A 113 9.40 -11.63 3.00
N ALA A 114 10.53 -11.97 3.63
CA ALA A 114 10.53 -12.51 4.98
C ALA A 114 9.92 -11.51 5.99
N SER A 115 10.26 -10.22 5.87
CA SER A 115 9.68 -9.16 6.69
C SER A 115 8.17 -9.03 6.47
N ASN A 116 7.70 -9.12 5.22
CA ASN A 116 6.27 -9.08 4.90
C ASN A 116 5.50 -10.22 5.60
N TRP A 117 5.98 -11.45 5.50
CA TRP A 117 5.32 -12.59 6.15
C TRP A 117 5.40 -12.54 7.68
N PHE A 118 6.51 -12.03 8.23
CA PHE A 118 6.65 -11.81 9.65
C PHE A 118 5.61 -10.80 10.18
N TRP A 119 5.44 -9.66 9.52
CA TRP A 119 4.43 -8.68 9.89
C TRP A 119 3.00 -9.19 9.68
N ASN A 120 2.73 -9.96 8.62
CA ASN A 120 1.44 -10.62 8.43
C ASN A 120 1.11 -11.58 9.59
N PHE A 121 2.09 -12.35 10.08
CA PHE A 121 1.91 -13.19 11.25
C PHE A 121 1.58 -12.37 12.50
N ILE A 122 2.35 -11.31 12.76
CA ILE A 122 2.12 -10.42 13.92
C ILE A 122 0.71 -9.82 13.87
N ILE A 123 0.31 -9.26 12.73
CA ILE A 123 -1.00 -8.62 12.57
C ILE A 123 -2.11 -9.67 12.73
N GLY A 124 -1.96 -10.85 12.12
CA GLY A 124 -2.92 -11.95 12.25
C GLY A 124 -3.04 -12.46 13.68
N PHE A 125 -1.95 -12.47 14.44
CA PHE A 125 -1.94 -12.85 15.85
C PHE A 125 -2.57 -11.78 16.74
N ILE A 126 -2.22 -10.49 16.57
CA ILE A 126 -2.62 -9.40 17.47
C ILE A 126 -4.05 -8.91 17.19
N THR A 127 -4.52 -8.90 15.94
CA THR A 127 -5.83 -8.32 15.57
C THR A 127 -7.01 -8.93 16.35
N PRO A 128 -7.10 -10.25 16.55
CA PRO A 128 -8.16 -10.84 17.39
C PRO A 128 -8.14 -10.33 18.84
N TYR A 129 -6.96 -10.08 19.42
CA TYR A 129 -6.84 -9.50 20.77
C TYR A 129 -7.21 -8.01 20.83
N LEU A 130 -6.94 -7.26 19.74
CA LEU A 130 -7.33 -5.85 19.67
C LEU A 130 -8.84 -5.67 19.54
N VAL A 131 -9.46 -6.48 18.68
CA VAL A 131 -10.90 -6.38 18.37
C VAL A 131 -11.77 -7.13 19.39
N GLY A 132 -11.24 -8.20 19.98
CA GLY A 132 -11.95 -9.05 20.92
C GLY A 132 -12.46 -8.29 22.15
N THR A 133 -13.69 -8.61 22.55
CA THR A 133 -14.38 -7.98 23.69
C THR A 133 -13.74 -8.31 25.04
N GLU A 134 -12.97 -9.40 25.12
CA GLU A 134 -12.32 -9.87 26.35
C GLU A 134 -11.03 -9.10 26.70
N TYR A 135 -10.43 -8.40 25.73
CA TYR A 135 -9.14 -7.73 25.90
C TYR A 135 -9.26 -6.23 25.66
N ALA A 136 -8.77 -5.73 24.51
CA ALA A 136 -8.71 -4.30 24.25
C ALA A 136 -10.07 -3.70 23.82
N ASN A 137 -11.02 -4.54 23.42
CA ASN A 137 -12.39 -4.16 23.01
C ASN A 137 -12.42 -2.95 22.06
N MET A 138 -11.45 -2.86 21.14
CA MET A 138 -11.36 -1.69 20.26
C MET A 138 -12.47 -1.67 19.21
N GLN A 139 -13.02 -2.83 18.83
CA GLN A 139 -14.05 -2.96 17.79
C GLN A 139 -13.70 -2.11 16.56
N SER A 140 -14.59 -1.22 16.09
CA SER A 140 -14.31 -0.32 14.96
C SER A 140 -13.21 0.71 15.21
N SER A 141 -12.79 0.94 16.47
CA SER A 141 -11.69 1.86 16.78
C SER A 141 -10.34 1.34 16.30
N VAL A 142 -10.23 0.03 16.00
CA VAL A 142 -9.00 -0.55 15.43
C VAL A 142 -8.65 0.08 14.08
N PHE A 143 -9.64 0.55 13.32
CA PHE A 143 -9.44 1.25 12.06
C PHE A 143 -8.76 2.63 12.24
N PHE A 144 -8.82 3.25 13.42
CA PHE A 144 -7.98 4.44 13.71
C PHE A 144 -6.49 4.09 13.80
N LEU A 145 -6.16 2.92 14.36
CA LEU A 145 -4.78 2.42 14.42
C LEU A 145 -4.27 2.15 12.99
N TRP A 146 -5.04 1.41 12.19
CA TRP A 146 -4.67 1.08 10.81
C TRP A 146 -4.63 2.31 9.91
N GLY A 147 -5.59 3.23 10.05
CA GLY A 147 -5.60 4.52 9.35
C GLY A 147 -4.39 5.39 9.69
N THR A 148 -3.94 5.39 10.96
CA THR A 148 -2.72 6.11 11.36
C THR A 148 -1.47 5.48 10.74
N LEU A 149 -1.38 4.14 10.70
CA LEU A 149 -0.29 3.45 10.01
C LEU A 149 -0.30 3.75 8.50
N CYS A 150 -1.47 3.81 7.87
CA CYS A 150 -1.61 4.26 6.47
C CYS A 150 -1.13 5.71 6.28
N ALA A 151 -1.40 6.60 7.23
CA ALA A 151 -0.91 7.97 7.18
C ALA A 151 0.63 8.03 7.29
N LEU A 152 1.24 7.18 8.11
CA LEU A 152 2.70 7.04 8.17
C LEU A 152 3.27 6.50 6.85
N CYS A 153 2.54 5.64 6.14
CA CYS A 153 2.92 5.20 4.79
C CYS A 153 2.96 6.36 3.78
N ILE A 154 2.13 7.41 3.93
CA ILE A 154 2.21 8.62 3.10
C ILE A 154 3.56 9.32 3.35
N VAL A 155 3.94 9.47 4.61
CA VAL A 155 5.22 10.09 5.01
C VAL A 155 6.40 9.30 4.46
N TYR A 156 6.36 7.97 4.59
CA TYR A 156 7.35 7.07 4.01
C TYR A 156 7.43 7.21 2.49
N ALA A 157 6.30 7.12 1.78
CA ALA A 157 6.24 7.22 0.32
C ALA A 157 6.71 8.60 -0.18
N TYR A 158 6.48 9.65 0.58
CA TYR A 158 6.92 10.98 0.20
C TYR A 158 8.44 11.17 0.34
N PHE A 159 9.03 10.64 1.42
CA PHE A 159 10.42 10.95 1.76
C PHE A 159 11.44 9.90 1.34
N LEU A 160 11.04 8.63 1.30
CA LEU A 160 11.96 7.49 1.16
C LEU A 160 11.78 6.73 -0.16
N VAL A 161 10.64 6.87 -0.84
CA VAL A 161 10.40 6.17 -2.11
C VAL A 161 10.98 6.98 -3.28
N PRO A 162 11.95 6.45 -4.03
CA PRO A 162 12.45 7.07 -5.26
C PRO A 162 11.46 6.85 -6.42
N GLU A 163 11.51 7.72 -7.42
CA GLU A 163 10.81 7.50 -8.69
C GLU A 163 11.71 6.71 -9.64
N THR A 164 11.25 5.52 -10.02
CA THR A 164 11.99 4.57 -10.88
C THR A 164 11.40 4.48 -12.29
N LYS A 165 10.36 5.27 -12.60
CA LYS A 165 9.66 5.21 -13.89
C LYS A 165 10.60 5.49 -15.06
N GLY A 166 10.63 4.53 -16.00
CA GLY A 166 11.30 4.68 -17.29
C GLY A 166 12.82 4.54 -17.23
N LEU A 167 13.37 4.08 -16.10
CA LEU A 167 14.79 3.81 -15.93
C LEU A 167 15.05 2.30 -16.03
N THR A 168 16.21 1.93 -16.59
CA THR A 168 16.71 0.55 -16.47
C THR A 168 17.20 0.31 -15.04
N LEU A 169 17.38 -0.95 -14.66
CA LEU A 169 17.81 -1.31 -13.31
C LEU A 169 19.19 -0.72 -12.97
N GLU A 170 20.08 -0.65 -13.96
CA GLU A 170 21.41 -0.05 -13.83
C GLU A 170 21.31 1.47 -13.64
N GLN A 171 20.36 2.12 -14.33
CA GLN A 171 20.11 3.55 -14.18
C GLN A 171 19.48 3.89 -12.83
N VAL A 172 18.64 3.00 -12.28
CA VAL A 172 18.11 3.16 -10.92
C VAL A 172 19.24 3.08 -9.89
N ASP A 173 20.19 2.15 -10.07
CA ASP A 173 21.36 2.03 -9.18
C ASP A 173 22.21 3.32 -9.20
N GLN A 174 22.53 3.82 -10.40
CA GLN A 174 23.24 5.10 -10.58
C GLN A 174 22.50 6.29 -9.94
N MET A 175 21.18 6.38 -10.15
CA MET A 175 20.36 7.43 -9.56
C MET A 175 20.40 7.39 -8.03
N LEU A 176 20.34 6.20 -7.42
CA LEU A 176 20.35 6.04 -5.97
C LEU A 176 21.71 6.44 -5.36
N GLU A 177 22.81 6.35 -6.11
CA GLU A 177 24.12 6.85 -5.69
C GLU A 177 24.24 8.39 -5.82
N GLU A 178 23.64 8.97 -6.86
CA GLU A 178 23.81 10.39 -7.19
C GLU A 178 22.83 11.32 -6.47
N VAL A 179 21.60 10.87 -6.19
CA VAL A 179 20.55 11.72 -5.65
C VAL A 179 19.72 11.05 -4.57
N SER A 180 19.27 11.87 -3.60
CA SER A 180 18.32 11.40 -2.60
C SER A 180 16.95 11.07 -3.22
N PRO A 181 16.17 10.15 -2.62
CA PRO A 181 14.88 9.70 -3.15
C PRO A 181 13.90 10.84 -3.50
N ARG A 182 14.00 12.00 -2.85
CA ARG A 182 13.15 13.16 -3.13
C ARG A 182 13.45 13.84 -4.47
N LYS A 183 14.71 13.82 -4.90
CA LYS A 183 15.18 14.45 -6.14
C LYS A 183 15.24 13.48 -7.34
N SER A 184 15.03 12.19 -7.08
CA SER A 184 14.98 11.11 -8.09
C SER A 184 14.09 11.44 -9.29
N ALA A 185 12.93 12.07 -9.09
CA ALA A 185 12.00 12.41 -10.17
C ALA A 185 12.55 13.43 -11.19
N ALA A 186 13.55 14.22 -10.82
CA ALA A 186 14.21 15.18 -11.71
C ALA A 186 15.52 14.65 -12.30
N TRP A 187 15.97 13.46 -11.87
CA TRP A 187 17.20 12.86 -12.35
C TRP A 187 17.03 12.37 -13.79
N LYS A 188 18.08 12.57 -14.60
CA LYS A 188 18.17 12.07 -15.96
C LYS A 188 19.51 11.38 -16.12
N PRO A 189 19.57 10.25 -16.85
CA PRO A 189 20.82 9.54 -17.07
C PRO A 189 21.83 10.42 -17.82
N THR A 190 23.03 10.56 -17.24
CA THR A 190 24.12 11.39 -17.77
C THR A 190 24.86 10.72 -18.93
N THR A 191 24.70 9.40 -19.10
CA THR A 191 25.30 8.61 -20.20
C THR A 191 24.24 7.78 -20.90
N THR A 192 24.15 7.90 -22.22
CA THR A 192 23.28 7.10 -23.07
C THR A 192 23.98 5.77 -23.39
N PHE A 193 23.23 4.69 -23.68
CA PHE A 193 23.82 3.40 -24.10
C PHE A 193 24.83 3.55 -25.25
N ALA A 194 24.61 4.52 -26.15
CA ALA A 194 25.55 4.89 -27.22
C ALA A 194 26.94 5.30 -26.72
N ASP A 195 27.03 6.01 -25.58
CA ASP A 195 28.30 6.50 -25.02
C ASP A 195 29.14 5.36 -24.40
N LYS A 196 28.50 4.24 -24.03
CA LYS A 196 29.17 3.04 -23.50
C LYS A 196 29.70 2.13 -24.61
N GLU A 197 29.01 2.03 -25.75
CA GLU A 197 29.50 1.31 -26.93
C GLU A 197 30.71 2.02 -27.58
N GLU A 198 30.69 3.36 -27.64
CA GLU A 198 31.81 4.13 -28.18
C GLU A 198 33.11 3.91 -27.41
N LYS A 199 33.04 3.83 -26.07
CA LYS A 199 34.19 3.54 -25.20
C LYS A 199 34.69 2.09 -25.25
N GLN A 200 33.83 1.14 -25.60
CA GLN A 200 34.23 -0.27 -25.82
C GLN A 200 34.83 -0.50 -27.21
N THR A 201 34.53 0.35 -28.18
CA THR A 201 35.05 0.23 -29.55
C THR A 201 36.36 1.01 -29.76
N THR A 202 36.68 1.94 -28.85
CA THR A 202 37.91 2.76 -28.87
C THR A 202 39.00 2.30 -27.89
N ALA A 203 38.77 1.20 -27.15
CA ALA A 203 39.75 0.53 -26.27
C ALA A 203 40.20 -0.81 -26.87
#